data_AF-A0A0J6TAZ5-F1
#
_entry.id   AF-A0A0J6TAZ5-F1
#
_cell.length_a   1.000
_cell.length_b   1.000
_cell.length_c   1.000
_cell.angle_alpha   90.00
_cell.angle_beta   90.00
_cell.angle_gamma   90.00
#
_symmetry.space_group_name_H-M   'P 1'
#
loop_
_entity.id
_entity.type
_entity.pdbx_description
1 polymer ?
#
loop_
_entity_poly.entity_id
_entity_poly.type
_entity_poly.pdbx_seq_one_letter_code
_entity_poly.pdbx_strand_id
1 'polypeptide(L)'
;MPRYRRNAGATFSLKYHLVWCPKYRRKVPVPPYDARLKEIIGEIATETEMIVHAVEVMPDHVHLFVEADPTLAVAEIVNRFKGRSSRLMRQEFPALRSRSPTLWSRSYYAGSVGHVSAKTVEAYIAAQKGA
;
A
#
# COMPACT_ATOMS: atom_id res chain seq x y z
N MET A 1 -18.35 5.48 -5.31
CA MET A 1 -18.11 4.14 -4.73
C MET A 1 -18.91 4.00 -3.44
N PRO A 2 -19.42 2.80 -3.10
CA PRO A 2 -20.11 2.57 -1.83
C PRO A 2 -19.18 2.82 -0.63
N ARG A 3 -19.75 3.30 0.47
CA ARG A 3 -19.03 3.64 1.71
C ARG A 3 -18.32 2.43 2.34
N TYR A 4 -18.89 1.24 2.17
CA TYR A 4 -18.38 -0.04 2.68
C TYR A 4 -18.39 -1.08 1.57
N ARG A 5 -17.36 -1.93 1.54
CA ARG A 5 -17.28 -3.14 0.71
C ARG A 5 -17.86 -4.34 1.45
N ARG A 6 -18.17 -5.39 0.70
CA ARG A 6 -18.68 -6.65 1.25
C ARG A 6 -18.01 -7.84 0.58
N ASN A 7 -17.81 -8.90 1.35
CA ASN A 7 -17.55 -10.25 0.87
C ASN A 7 -18.55 -11.21 1.54
N ALA A 8 -18.40 -12.53 1.37
CA ALA A 8 -19.33 -13.51 1.92
C ALA A 8 -19.44 -13.48 3.47
N GLY A 9 -18.42 -13.00 4.17
CA GLY A 9 -18.35 -13.03 5.64
C GLY A 9 -18.31 -11.66 6.33
N ALA A 10 -18.17 -10.55 5.60
CA ALA A 10 -17.94 -9.24 6.21
C ALA A 10 -18.48 -8.07 5.38
N THR A 11 -18.93 -7.03 6.10
CA THR A 11 -19.05 -5.66 5.56
C THR A 11 -17.92 -4.82 6.18
N PHE A 12 -17.10 -4.18 5.37
CA PHE A 12 -15.85 -3.57 5.83
C PHE A 12 -15.48 -2.29 5.07
N SER A 13 -14.62 -1.48 5.67
CA SER A 13 -13.84 -0.46 4.96
C SER A 13 -12.44 -0.44 5.57
N LEU A 14 -11.54 -1.22 4.96
CA LEU A 14 -10.17 -1.43 5.44
C LEU A 14 -9.19 -0.78 4.49
N LYS A 15 -8.72 0.37 4.89
CA LYS A 15 -7.98 1.33 4.09
C LYS A 15 -6.68 1.65 4.79
N TYR A 16 -5.59 1.64 4.05
CA TYR A 16 -4.25 1.79 4.59
C TYR A 16 -3.47 2.83 3.81
N HIS A 17 -2.79 3.71 4.55
CA HIS A 17 -1.68 4.52 4.06
C HIS A 17 -0.39 3.75 4.32
N LEU A 18 0.23 3.26 3.24
CA LEU A 18 1.47 2.52 3.27
C LEU A 18 2.60 3.41 2.75
N VAL A 19 3.75 3.37 3.42
CA VAL A 19 4.97 4.06 2.96
C VAL A 19 6.16 3.13 3.05
N TRP A 20 6.99 3.09 2.01
CA TRP A 20 8.28 2.40 2.06
C TRP A 20 9.33 3.14 1.26
N CYS A 21 10.59 2.91 1.61
CA CYS A 21 11.74 3.57 0.98
C CYS A 21 12.59 2.57 0.18
N PRO A 22 13.31 3.01 -0.87
CA PRO A 22 14.43 2.28 -1.44
C PRO A 22 15.46 1.92 -0.37
N LYS A 23 16.22 0.86 -0.61
CA LYS A 23 17.32 0.47 0.26
C LYS A 23 18.32 1.63 0.36
N TYR A 24 18.76 1.93 1.59
CA TYR A 24 19.60 3.09 1.93
C TYR A 24 19.01 4.45 1.55
N ARG A 25 17.69 4.53 1.35
CA ARG A 25 16.99 5.77 0.99
C ARG A 25 17.56 6.44 -0.27
N ARG A 26 18.10 5.62 -1.18
CA ARG A 26 18.67 6.10 -2.45
C ARG A 26 17.60 6.77 -3.30
N LYS A 27 17.98 7.85 -3.98
CA LYS A 27 17.13 8.58 -4.93
C LYS A 27 17.00 7.80 -6.25
N VAL A 28 16.16 6.77 -6.28
CA VAL A 28 16.09 5.77 -7.35
C VAL A 28 14.73 5.73 -8.06
N PRO A 29 13.59 5.78 -7.37
CA PRO A 29 12.27 5.98 -7.98
C PRO A 29 12.10 7.38 -8.61
N VAL A 30 12.88 7.66 -9.65
CA VAL A 30 12.79 8.87 -10.47
C VAL A 30 12.60 8.45 -11.93
N PRO A 31 12.12 9.33 -12.83
CA PRO A 31 12.00 9.01 -14.25
C PRO A 31 13.26 8.36 -14.82
N PRO A 32 13.15 7.24 -15.57
CA PRO A 32 11.91 6.62 -16.08
C PRO A 32 11.28 5.54 -15.17
N TYR A 33 11.80 5.32 -13.97
CA TYR A 33 11.42 4.18 -13.12
C TYR A 33 10.08 4.34 -12.41
N ASP A 34 9.64 5.58 -12.20
CA ASP A 34 8.43 5.94 -11.45
C ASP A 34 7.15 5.52 -12.19
N ALA A 35 7.05 5.80 -13.49
CA ALA A 35 5.91 5.41 -14.32
C ALA A 35 5.71 3.90 -14.30
N ARG A 36 6.79 3.14 -14.56
CA ARG A 36 6.73 1.67 -14.56
C ARG A 36 6.39 1.10 -13.18
N LEU A 37 6.88 1.71 -12.11
CA LEU A 37 6.51 1.32 -10.75
C LEU A 37 5.01 1.50 -10.48
N LYS A 38 4.41 2.61 -10.92
CA LYS A 38 2.97 2.87 -10.78
C LYS A 38 2.15 1.83 -11.56
N GLU A 39 2.58 1.46 -12.76
CA GLU A 39 1.95 0.38 -13.54
C GLU A 39 1.97 -0.97 -12.79
N ILE A 40 3.14 -1.39 -12.30
CA ILE A 40 3.28 -2.64 -11.55
C ILE A 40 2.39 -2.65 -10.29
N ILE A 41 2.27 -1.51 -9.59
CA ILE A 41 1.37 -1.38 -8.44
C ILE A 41 -0.09 -1.59 -8.88
N GLY A 42 -0.50 -1.03 -10.02
CA GLY A 42 -1.84 -1.25 -10.58
C GLY A 42 -2.10 -2.70 -10.98
N GLU A 43 -1.12 -3.36 -11.61
CA GLU A 43 -1.19 -4.79 -11.96
C GLU A 43 -1.38 -5.66 -10.71
N ILE A 44 -0.57 -5.42 -9.66
CA ILE A 44 -0.67 -6.15 -8.38
C ILE A 44 -2.04 -5.96 -7.75
N ALA A 45 -2.54 -4.72 -7.73
CA ALA A 45 -3.83 -4.39 -7.14
C ALA A 45 -4.98 -5.12 -7.85
N THR A 46 -4.94 -5.14 -9.19
CA THR A 46 -5.94 -5.83 -10.02
C THR A 46 -5.96 -7.33 -9.74
N GLU A 47 -4.80 -7.97 -9.73
CA GLU A 47 -4.69 -9.43 -9.50
C GLU A 47 -5.06 -9.87 -8.09
N THR A 48 -5.06 -8.95 -7.13
CA THR A 48 -5.34 -9.24 -5.71
C THR A 48 -6.65 -8.65 -5.24
N GLU A 49 -7.45 -8.10 -6.16
CA GLU A 49 -8.74 -7.47 -5.89
C GLU A 49 -8.67 -6.31 -4.87
N MET A 50 -7.49 -5.72 -4.74
CA MET A 50 -7.22 -4.53 -3.96
C MET A 50 -7.56 -3.28 -4.78
N ILE A 51 -7.99 -2.22 -4.10
CA ILE A 51 -8.31 -0.94 -4.74
C ILE A 51 -7.24 0.07 -4.37
N VAL A 52 -6.48 0.55 -5.36
CA VAL A 52 -5.55 1.66 -5.17
C VAL A 52 -6.31 2.97 -5.36
N HIS A 53 -6.45 3.72 -4.28
CA HIS A 53 -7.10 5.03 -4.28
C HIS A 53 -6.15 6.15 -4.71
N ALA A 54 -4.88 6.05 -4.32
CA ALA A 54 -3.82 6.97 -4.74
C ALA A 54 -2.45 6.31 -4.63
N VAL A 55 -1.52 6.67 -5.51
CA VAL A 55 -0.11 6.29 -5.43
C VAL A 55 0.76 7.47 -5.84
N GLU A 56 1.74 7.80 -5.01
CA GLU A 56 2.73 8.81 -5.36
C GLU A 56 4.15 8.33 -5.09
N VAL A 57 5.05 8.64 -6.02
CA VAL A 57 6.42 8.13 -6.03
C VAL A 57 7.35 9.31 -5.87
N MET A 58 7.98 9.40 -4.70
CA MET A 58 9.01 10.39 -4.40
C MET A 58 10.39 9.78 -4.69
N PRO A 59 11.43 10.62 -4.92
CA PRO A 59 12.76 10.11 -5.21
C PRO A 59 13.28 9.10 -4.19
N ASP A 60 12.90 9.21 -2.92
CA ASP A 60 13.42 8.40 -1.82
C ASP A 60 12.36 7.58 -1.07
N HIS A 61 11.09 7.60 -1.49
CA HIS A 61 10.01 6.80 -0.88
C HIS A 61 8.74 6.74 -1.75
N VAL A 62 7.86 5.80 -1.46
CA VAL A 62 6.56 5.62 -2.14
C VAL A 62 5.45 5.77 -1.13
N HIS A 63 4.42 6.54 -1.47
CA HIS A 63 3.15 6.60 -0.76
C HIS A 63 2.10 5.79 -1.52
N LEU A 64 1.40 4.92 -0.81
CA LEU A 64 0.30 4.13 -1.37
C LEU A 64 -0.92 4.21 -0.45
N PHE A 65 -2.04 4.64 -1.01
CA PHE A 65 -3.35 4.57 -0.38
C PHE A 65 -4.16 3.43 -0.99
N VAL A 66 -4.34 2.36 -0.23
CA VAL A 66 -4.92 1.10 -0.72
C VAL A 66 -6.03 0.60 0.19
N GLU A 67 -7.06 0.00 -0.39
CA GLU A 67 -8.13 -0.72 0.29
C GLU A 67 -8.06 -2.21 -0.06
N ALA A 68 -8.17 -3.05 0.96
CA ALA A 68 -7.99 -4.50 0.84
C ALA A 68 -9.06 -5.27 1.60
N ASP A 69 -9.24 -6.54 1.23
CA ASP A 69 -10.13 -7.47 1.91
C ASP A 69 -9.63 -7.81 3.34
N PRO A 70 -10.52 -8.00 4.34
CA PRO A 70 -10.13 -8.36 5.70
C PRO A 70 -9.34 -9.67 5.82
N THR A 71 -9.41 -10.55 4.83
CA THR A 71 -8.61 -11.79 4.79
C THR A 71 -7.12 -11.55 4.53
N LEU A 72 -6.75 -10.36 4.03
CA LEU A 72 -5.36 -10.01 3.75
C LEU A 72 -4.73 -9.26 4.92
N ALA A 73 -3.67 -9.83 5.49
CA ALA A 73 -2.88 -9.16 6.51
C ALA A 73 -2.09 -7.98 5.91
N VAL A 74 -1.95 -6.87 6.66
CA VAL A 74 -1.20 -5.68 6.20
C VAL A 74 0.23 -6.02 5.78
N ALA A 75 0.90 -6.92 6.51
CA ALA A 75 2.24 -7.38 6.16
C ALA A 75 2.27 -8.12 4.81
N GLU A 76 1.23 -8.90 4.50
CA GLU A 76 1.10 -9.60 3.22
C GLU A 76 0.89 -8.61 2.06
N ILE A 77 -0.01 -7.63 2.25
CA ILE A 77 -0.27 -6.56 1.27
C ILE A 77 1.04 -5.86 0.90
N VAL A 78 1.80 -5.42 1.90
CA VAL A 78 3.08 -4.73 1.70
C VAL A 78 4.10 -5.64 1.02
N ASN A 79 4.17 -6.92 1.40
CA ASN A 79 5.08 -7.89 0.79
C ASN A 79 4.77 -8.13 -0.69
N ARG A 80 3.49 -8.19 -1.07
CA ARG A 80 3.06 -8.32 -2.47
C ARG A 80 3.55 -7.13 -3.29
N PHE A 81 3.28 -5.90 -2.82
CA PHE A 81 3.73 -4.68 -3.50
C PHE A 81 5.25 -4.58 -3.59
N LYS A 82 5.97 -4.67 -2.46
CA LYS A 82 7.43 -4.52 -2.43
C LYS A 82 8.15 -5.67 -3.14
N GLY A 83 7.71 -6.90 -2.93
CA GLY A 83 8.36 -8.10 -3.48
C GLY A 83 8.29 -8.12 -5.01
N ARG A 84 7.07 -8.03 -5.55
CA ARG A 84 6.87 -8.10 -7.01
C ARG A 84 7.45 -6.89 -7.73
N SER A 85 7.27 -5.67 -7.21
CA SER A 85 7.90 -4.48 -7.79
C SER A 85 9.44 -4.57 -7.75
N SER A 86 10.03 -5.03 -6.65
CA SER A 86 11.50 -5.20 -6.59
C SER A 86 11.99 -6.20 -7.64
N ARG A 87 11.26 -7.31 -7.85
CA ARG A 87 11.64 -8.32 -8.83
C ARG A 87 11.55 -7.78 -10.25
N LEU A 88 10.39 -7.28 -10.66
CA LEU A 88 10.14 -6.81 -12.03
C LEU A 88 11.05 -5.62 -12.37
N MET A 89 11.13 -4.61 -11.50
CA MET A 89 11.99 -3.44 -11.74
C MET A 89 13.47 -3.84 -11.90
N ARG A 90 13.97 -4.80 -11.12
CA ARG A 90 15.38 -5.24 -11.24
C ARG A 90 15.64 -6.14 -12.45
N GLN A 91 14.60 -6.79 -12.99
CA GLN A 91 14.66 -7.55 -14.23
C GLN A 91 14.67 -6.62 -15.45
N GLU A 92 13.73 -5.67 -15.48
CA GLU A 92 13.57 -4.68 -16.55
C GLU A 92 14.70 -3.64 -16.57
N PHE A 93 15.22 -3.25 -15.39
CA PHE A 93 16.27 -2.24 -15.26
C PHE A 93 17.51 -2.80 -14.55
N PRO A 94 18.44 -3.46 -15.29
CA PRO A 94 19.66 -4.04 -14.72
C PRO A 94 20.52 -3.07 -13.90
N ALA A 95 20.49 -1.76 -14.22
CA ALA A 95 21.16 -0.72 -13.46
C ALA A 95 20.77 -0.72 -11.97
N LEU A 96 19.53 -1.09 -11.63
CA LEU A 96 19.04 -1.18 -10.25
C LEU A 96 19.68 -2.33 -9.45
N ARG A 97 20.23 -3.35 -10.12
CA ARG A 97 20.95 -4.46 -9.47
C ARG A 97 22.33 -4.05 -8.98
N SER A 98 23.05 -3.27 -9.79
CA SER A 98 24.41 -2.81 -9.46
C SER A 98 24.46 -1.83 -8.29
N ARG A 99 23.38 -1.07 -8.06
CA ARG A 99 23.33 0.00 -7.06
C ARG A 99 22.99 -0.47 -5.64
N SER A 100 22.40 -1.65 -5.49
CA SER A 100 21.94 -2.15 -4.19
C SER A 100 21.64 -3.66 -4.23
N PRO A 101 21.87 -4.42 -3.13
CA PRO A 101 21.51 -5.84 -3.06
C PRO A 101 20.00 -6.08 -3.17
N THR A 102 19.17 -5.15 -2.67
CA THR A 102 17.70 -5.17 -2.78
C THR A 102 17.17 -3.81 -3.24
N LEU A 103 16.01 -3.75 -3.89
CA LEU A 103 15.45 -2.45 -4.30
C LEU A 103 14.92 -1.68 -3.07
N TRP A 104 14.14 -2.35 -2.22
CA TRP A 104 13.49 -1.73 -1.07
C TRP A 104 14.20 -1.99 0.25
N SER A 105 13.99 -1.11 1.23
CA SER A 105 14.28 -1.38 2.63
C SER A 105 13.41 -2.53 3.16
N ARG A 106 13.82 -3.17 4.26
CA ARG A 106 13.00 -4.18 4.95
C ARG A 106 11.76 -3.55 5.59
N SER A 107 11.93 -2.39 6.21
CA SER A 107 10.87 -1.67 6.93
C SER A 107 9.82 -1.06 5.98
N TYR A 108 8.67 -0.74 6.56
CA TYR A 108 7.59 0.04 5.97
C TYR A 108 6.81 0.72 7.11
N TYR A 109 6.05 1.75 6.76
CA TYR A 109 5.03 2.36 7.59
C TYR A 109 3.65 1.89 7.11
N ALA A 110 2.72 1.73 8.05
CA ALA A 110 1.31 1.48 7.78
C ALA A 110 0.45 2.27 8.78
N GLY A 111 -0.48 3.06 8.27
CA GLY A 111 -1.52 3.74 9.06
C GLY A 111 -2.91 3.40 8.52
N SER A 112 -3.87 3.12 9.39
CA SER A 112 -5.26 2.94 8.97
C SER A 112 -5.91 4.28 8.63
N VAL A 113 -6.75 4.29 7.60
CA VAL A 113 -7.45 5.49 7.12
C VAL A 113 -8.95 5.27 7.18
N GLY A 114 -9.61 5.86 8.17
CA GLY A 114 -11.06 5.86 8.31
C GLY A 114 -11.67 7.17 7.83
N HIS A 115 -12.91 7.13 7.34
CA HIS A 115 -13.68 8.35 7.04
C HIS A 115 -14.13 9.08 8.32
N VAL A 116 -14.24 8.34 9.43
CA VAL A 116 -14.68 8.82 10.73
C VAL A 116 -13.49 8.83 11.67
N SER A 117 -13.34 9.90 12.46
CA SER A 117 -12.24 10.02 13.41
C SER A 117 -12.34 8.97 14.53
N ALA A 118 -11.20 8.56 15.09
CA ALA A 118 -11.18 7.64 16.24
C ALA A 118 -12.06 8.15 17.40
N LYS A 119 -11.95 9.45 17.72
CA LYS A 119 -12.76 10.11 18.74
C LYS A 119 -14.27 9.99 18.48
N THR A 120 -14.70 10.13 17.22
CA THR A 120 -16.11 9.99 16.85
C THR A 120 -16.58 8.54 17.00
N VAL A 121 -15.74 7.56 16.64
CA VAL A 121 -16.05 6.13 16.82
C VAL A 121 -16.18 5.79 18.31
N GLU A 122 -15.26 6.26 19.15
CA GLU A 122 -15.29 6.07 20.61
C GLU A 122 -16.58 6.64 21.23
N ALA A 123 -16.91 7.89 20.88
CA ALA A 123 -18.14 8.54 21.35
C ALA A 123 -19.40 7.76 20.92
N TYR A 124 -19.43 7.29 19.67
CA TYR A 124 -20.53 6.46 19.17
C TYR A 124 -20.69 5.17 19.98
N ILE A 125 -19.60 4.45 20.24
CA ILE A 125 -19.61 3.19 21.02
C ILE A 125 -20.10 3.45 22.46
N ALA A 126 -19.63 4.52 23.11
CA ALA A 126 -20.05 4.87 24.47
C ALA A 126 -21.56 5.15 24.56
N ALA A 127 -22.13 5.76 23.52
CA ALA A 127 -23.56 6.06 23.45
C ALA A 127 -24.46 4.84 23.20
N GLN A 128 -23.92 3.69 22.74
CA GLN A 128 -24.74 2.52 22.40
C GLN A 128 -25.40 1.82 23.60
N LYS A 129 -24.91 2.02 24.83
CA LYS A 129 -25.44 1.35 26.03
C LYS A 129 -26.66 2.05 26.67
N GLY A 130 -27.11 3.17 26.12
CA GLY A 130 -28.20 3.99 26.67
C GLY A 130 -29.48 4.01 25.84
N ALA A 131 -29.67 3.04 24.95
CA ALA A 131 -30.89 2.85 24.15
C ALA A 131 -31.65 1.60 24.60
#